data_AF-X7Z4V7-F1
#
_entry.id   AF-X7Z4V7-F1
#
_cell.length_a   1.000
_cell.length_b   1.000
_cell.length_c   1.000
_cell.angle_alpha   90.00
_cell.angle_beta   90.00
_cell.angle_gamma   90.00
#
_symmetry.space_group_name_H-M   'P 1'
#
loop_
_entity.id
_entity.type
_entity.pdbx_description
1 polymer ?
#
loop_
_entity_poly.entity_id
_entity_poly.type
_entity_poly.pdbx_seq_one_letter_code
_entity_poly.pdbx_strand_id
1 'polypeptide(L)'
;MAASDAFSHANVGRSSAEATTLISDIVTIAHDAGATAEVIIATAWDCPFDGPTPPRRVLDIAAAACEGGVDRLSIADTIGTTTPGRVVSLIAALRPLIGTTALGAHFHNTRGAGLASAYAAVTAGVSGWTPRSAAWRLPVRARRHRQYCHRRSGLPAHRQRHRCRRRPGRGHWRCERCQIGCRPRPSRRAAARRDRKRT
;
A
#
# COMPACT_ATOMS: atom_id res chain seq x y z
N MET A 1 7.19 1.63 8.46
CA MET A 1 7.84 2.59 7.53
C MET A 1 7.30 2.42 6.13
N ALA A 2 7.45 3.41 5.24
CA ALA A 2 7.07 3.28 3.83
C ALA A 2 8.22 3.75 2.94
N ALA A 3 8.47 3.03 1.84
CA ALA A 3 9.54 3.36 0.90
C ALA A 3 9.17 4.49 -0.09
N SER A 4 7.93 4.98 -0.06
CA SER A 4 7.45 6.15 -0.82
C SER A 4 7.15 7.32 0.11
N ASP A 5 7.60 8.52 -0.29
CA ASP A 5 7.35 9.75 0.47
C ASP A 5 5.88 10.16 0.43
N ALA A 6 5.20 10.08 -0.73
CA ALA A 6 3.78 10.42 -0.79
C ALA A 6 2.92 9.46 0.06
N PHE A 7 3.27 8.16 0.09
CA PHE A 7 2.58 7.21 0.97
C PHE A 7 2.89 7.49 2.45
N SER A 8 4.15 7.81 2.78
CA SER A 8 4.55 8.14 4.15
C SER A 8 3.84 9.40 4.65
N HIS A 9 3.83 10.48 3.87
CA HIS A 9 3.10 11.70 4.24
C HIS A 9 1.60 11.46 4.42
N ALA A 10 0.98 10.69 3.52
CA ALA A 10 -0.45 10.38 3.61
C ALA A 10 -0.82 9.54 4.86
N ASN A 11 0.11 8.74 5.37
CA ASN A 11 -0.16 7.79 6.47
C ASN A 11 0.33 8.27 7.84
N VAL A 12 1.50 8.92 7.89
CA VAL A 12 2.17 9.29 9.15
C VAL A 12 2.64 10.75 9.17
N GLY A 13 2.32 11.53 8.14
CA GLY A 13 2.53 12.98 8.12
C GLY A 13 3.97 13.45 7.92
N ARG A 14 4.89 12.56 7.53
CA ARG A 14 6.32 12.87 7.33
C ARG A 14 6.91 12.06 6.17
N SER A 15 8.07 12.48 5.67
CA SER A 15 8.80 11.77 4.61
C SER A 15 9.27 10.39 5.07
N SER A 16 9.65 9.55 4.12
CA SER A 16 10.24 8.24 4.38
C SER A 16 11.55 8.36 5.17
N ALA A 17 12.39 9.34 4.82
CA ALA A 17 13.67 9.58 5.49
C ALA A 17 13.48 10.01 6.95
N GLU A 18 12.64 11.02 7.21
CA GLU A 18 12.32 11.46 8.58
C GLU A 18 11.67 10.35 9.41
N ALA A 19 10.88 9.48 8.78
CA ALA A 19 10.33 8.34 9.49
C ALA A 19 11.43 7.32 9.82
N THR A 20 12.37 7.09 8.91
CA THR A 20 13.49 6.14 9.07
C THR A 20 14.44 6.54 10.20
N THR A 21 14.70 7.83 10.38
CA THR A 21 15.57 8.30 11.48
C THR A 21 15.01 7.98 12.87
N LEU A 22 13.70 7.75 12.99
CA LEU A 22 13.06 7.41 14.27
C LEU A 22 13.16 5.92 14.64
N ILE A 23 13.70 5.07 13.75
CA ILE A 23 13.69 3.62 13.98
C ILE A 23 14.50 3.25 15.22
N SER A 24 15.72 3.78 15.36
CA SER A 24 16.59 3.46 16.49
C SER A 24 15.93 3.79 17.83
N ASP A 25 15.34 4.99 17.94
CA ASP A 25 14.65 5.42 19.17
C ASP A 25 13.47 4.49 19.52
N ILE A 26 12.69 4.08 18.51
CA ILE A 26 11.57 3.17 18.70
C ILE A 26 12.05 1.78 19.13
N VAL A 27 13.15 1.29 18.56
CA VAL A 27 13.74 -0.01 18.94
C VAL A 27 14.22 0.05 20.38
N THR A 28 14.96 1.08 20.77
CA THR A 28 15.42 1.28 22.16
C THR A 28 14.24 1.28 23.13
N ILE A 29 13.19 2.06 22.86
CA ILE A 29 11.98 2.10 23.72
C ILE A 29 11.33 0.72 23.84
N ALA A 30 11.29 -0.07 22.75
CA ALA A 30 10.73 -1.41 22.78
C ALA A 30 11.58 -2.36 23.63
N HIS A 31 12.90 -2.34 23.45
CA HIS A 31 13.85 -3.18 24.18
C HIS A 31 13.89 -2.84 25.67
N ASP A 32 13.88 -1.55 26.04
CA ASP A 32 13.81 -1.09 27.44
C ASP A 32 12.53 -1.58 28.15
N ALA A 33 11.45 -1.76 27.39
CA ALA A 33 10.19 -2.34 27.89
C ALA A 33 10.16 -3.87 27.86
N GLY A 34 11.27 -4.54 27.50
CA GLY A 34 11.35 -6.01 27.36
C GLY A 34 10.56 -6.57 26.18
N ALA A 35 10.24 -5.75 25.18
CA ALA A 35 9.54 -6.15 23.96
C ALA A 35 10.51 -6.31 22.78
N THR A 36 10.05 -6.95 21.70
CA THR A 36 10.78 -7.03 20.42
C THR A 36 10.24 -6.01 19.42
N ALA A 37 11.09 -5.56 18.50
CA ALA A 37 10.78 -4.61 17.46
C ALA A 37 10.74 -5.27 16.07
N GLU A 38 9.69 -4.98 15.30
CA GLU A 38 9.59 -5.36 13.88
C GLU A 38 9.40 -4.11 13.02
N VAL A 39 10.29 -3.91 12.05
CA VAL A 39 10.15 -2.85 11.05
C VAL A 39 9.50 -3.43 9.79
N ILE A 40 8.29 -2.96 9.50
CA ILE A 40 7.59 -3.28 8.26
C ILE A 40 7.82 -2.16 7.24
N ILE A 41 8.33 -2.52 6.06
CA ILE A 41 8.56 -1.62 4.93
C ILE A 41 7.38 -1.74 3.95
N ALA A 42 6.46 -0.78 4.03
CA ALA A 42 5.36 -0.64 3.10
C ALA A 42 5.83 -0.10 1.74
N THR A 43 5.02 -0.35 0.72
CA THR A 43 5.24 0.02 -0.69
C THR A 43 6.59 -0.46 -1.18
N ALA A 44 6.95 -1.72 -0.86
CA ALA A 44 8.26 -2.27 -1.20
C ALA A 44 8.47 -2.46 -2.71
N TRP A 45 7.38 -2.59 -3.47
CA TRP A 45 7.42 -2.74 -4.93
C TRP A 45 6.76 -1.57 -5.65
N ASP A 46 5.55 -1.20 -5.24
CA ASP A 46 4.82 -0.10 -5.86
C ASP A 46 4.00 0.67 -4.82
N CYS A 47 3.90 1.97 -5.06
CA CYS A 47 3.12 2.92 -4.30
C CYS A 47 1.85 3.33 -5.07
N PRO A 48 0.68 3.44 -4.40
CA PRO A 48 -0.55 3.94 -5.05
C PRO A 48 -0.49 5.41 -5.47
N PHE A 49 0.50 6.17 -5.01
CA PHE A 49 0.69 7.60 -5.28
C PHE A 49 1.85 7.83 -6.25
N ASP A 50 3.04 7.34 -5.91
CA ASP A 50 4.28 7.59 -6.66
C ASP A 50 4.54 6.56 -7.78
N GLY A 51 3.78 5.47 -7.83
CA GLY A 51 4.02 4.40 -8.81
C GLY A 51 5.15 3.46 -8.37
N PRO A 52 5.99 2.95 -9.30
CA PRO A 52 7.04 1.99 -8.97
C PRO A 52 8.01 2.52 -7.92
N THR A 53 8.30 1.69 -6.92
CA THR A 53 9.26 2.04 -5.86
C THR A 53 10.65 1.54 -6.23
N PRO A 54 11.67 2.40 -6.28
CA PRO A 54 13.05 1.96 -6.52
C PRO A 54 13.52 1.00 -5.42
N PRO A 55 14.10 -0.18 -5.76
CA PRO A 55 14.56 -1.15 -4.75
C PRO A 55 15.50 -0.56 -3.72
N ARG A 56 16.39 0.36 -4.14
CA ARG A 56 17.33 1.05 -3.25
C ARG A 56 16.64 1.70 -2.05
N ARG A 57 15.46 2.28 -2.20
CA ARG A 57 14.72 2.88 -1.07
C ARG A 57 14.33 1.85 -0.01
N VAL A 58 14.05 0.61 -0.41
CA VAL A 58 13.78 -0.49 0.52
C VAL A 58 15.08 -0.92 1.21
N LEU A 59 16.18 -1.01 0.46
CA LEU A 59 17.49 -1.39 0.99
C LEU A 59 18.00 -0.37 2.01
N ASP A 60 17.87 0.93 1.72
CA ASP A 60 18.30 2.01 2.62
C ASP A 60 17.53 1.96 3.96
N ILE A 61 16.22 1.73 3.92
CA ILE A 61 15.40 1.58 5.14
C ILE A 61 15.77 0.30 5.90
N ALA A 62 16.01 -0.80 5.19
CA ALA A 62 16.40 -2.07 5.82
C ALA A 62 17.76 -1.96 6.52
N ALA A 63 18.74 -1.31 5.88
CA ALA A 63 20.05 -1.05 6.45
C ALA A 63 19.93 -0.22 7.74
N ALA A 64 19.24 0.92 7.68
CA ALA A 64 19.03 1.77 8.85
C ALA A 64 18.30 1.06 9.99
N ALA A 65 17.36 0.16 9.68
CA ALA A 65 16.67 -0.62 10.68
C ALA A 65 17.56 -1.69 11.34
N CYS A 66 18.41 -2.37 10.56
CA CYS A 66 19.41 -3.30 11.09
C CYS A 66 20.46 -2.57 11.95
N GLU A 67 20.96 -1.42 11.50
CA GLU A 67 21.85 -0.56 12.28
C GLU A 67 21.21 -0.11 13.59
N GLY A 68 19.90 0.17 13.58
CA GLY A 68 19.11 0.51 14.76
C GLY A 68 18.76 -0.69 15.66
N GLY A 69 19.24 -1.90 15.38
CA GLY A 69 19.09 -3.06 16.26
C GLY A 69 17.75 -3.80 16.16
N VAL A 70 17.02 -3.68 15.04
CA VAL A 70 15.72 -4.35 14.88
C VAL A 70 15.82 -5.89 14.97
N ASP A 71 14.88 -6.53 15.67
CA ASP A 71 14.82 -7.99 15.77
C ASP A 71 14.33 -8.65 14.46
N ARG A 72 13.46 -7.95 13.73
CA ARG A 72 12.80 -8.45 12.52
C ARG A 72 12.51 -7.36 11.50
N LEU A 73 12.68 -7.71 10.23
CA LEU A 73 12.25 -6.94 9.08
C LEU A 73 11.12 -7.64 8.33
N SER A 74 10.20 -6.86 7.76
CA SER A 74 9.17 -7.38 6.87
C SER A 74 8.95 -6.47 5.67
N ILE A 75 8.96 -7.02 4.46
CA ILE A 75 8.64 -6.27 3.22
C ILE A 75 7.18 -6.48 2.81
N ALA A 76 6.47 -5.40 2.47
CA ALA A 76 5.03 -5.46 2.21
C ALA A 76 4.64 -4.99 0.80
N ASP A 77 3.88 -5.84 0.10
CA ASP A 77 3.17 -5.52 -1.13
C ASP A 77 1.84 -4.81 -0.80
N THR A 78 1.96 -3.54 -0.43
CA THR A 78 0.86 -2.69 0.04
C THR A 78 -0.36 -2.67 -0.87
N ILE A 79 -0.17 -2.80 -2.18
CA ILE A 79 -1.27 -2.67 -3.15
C ILE A 79 -1.50 -3.91 -4.02
N GLY A 80 -0.78 -5.01 -3.76
CA GLY A 80 -0.97 -6.28 -4.43
C GLY A 80 -0.57 -6.24 -5.90
N THR A 81 0.60 -5.71 -6.21
CA THR A 81 1.15 -5.54 -7.56
C THR A 81 2.42 -6.34 -7.83
N THR A 82 3.04 -6.92 -6.81
CA THR A 82 4.29 -7.65 -7.03
C THR A 82 4.06 -8.97 -7.76
N THR A 83 5.13 -9.50 -8.33
CA THR A 83 5.17 -10.80 -9.00
C THR A 83 6.28 -11.65 -8.37
N PRO A 84 6.20 -12.99 -8.47
CA PRO A 84 7.21 -13.89 -7.91
C PRO A 84 8.66 -13.51 -8.24
N GLY A 85 8.95 -13.17 -9.50
CA GLY A 85 10.29 -12.75 -9.91
C GLY A 85 10.77 -11.47 -9.19
N ARG A 86 9.91 -10.45 -9.08
CA ARG A 86 10.24 -9.21 -8.34
C ARG A 86 10.45 -9.46 -6.85
N VAL A 87 9.79 -10.45 -6.29
CA VAL A 87 9.99 -10.87 -4.89
C VAL A 87 11.37 -11.48 -4.69
N VAL A 88 11.73 -12.46 -5.52
CA VAL A 88 13.04 -13.13 -5.48
C VAL A 88 14.17 -12.12 -5.64
N SER A 89 14.07 -11.22 -6.63
CA SER A 89 15.10 -10.19 -6.87
C SER A 89 15.30 -9.25 -5.67
N LEU A 90 14.21 -8.80 -5.03
CA LEU A 90 14.33 -7.91 -3.88
C LEU A 90 14.90 -8.63 -2.65
N ILE A 91 14.49 -9.89 -2.41
CA ILE A 91 15.03 -10.69 -1.30
C ILE A 91 16.53 -10.96 -1.50
N ALA A 92 16.95 -11.30 -2.73
CA ALA A 92 18.35 -11.51 -3.06
C ALA A 92 19.21 -10.28 -2.76
N ALA A 93 18.68 -9.07 -3.01
CA ALA A 93 19.36 -7.82 -2.69
C ALA A 93 19.37 -7.49 -1.18
N LEU A 94 18.31 -7.86 -0.45
CA LEU A 94 18.21 -7.62 0.99
C LEU A 94 19.11 -8.53 1.82
N ARG A 95 19.25 -9.80 1.41
CA ARG A 95 19.92 -10.84 2.21
C ARG A 95 21.33 -10.47 2.69
N PRO A 96 22.24 -9.98 1.82
CA PRO A 96 23.57 -9.58 2.25
C PRO A 96 23.57 -8.41 3.25
N LEU A 97 22.56 -7.53 3.18
CA LEU A 97 22.47 -6.33 4.02
C LEU A 97 21.94 -6.64 5.43
N ILE A 98 20.97 -7.54 5.54
CA ILE A 98 20.30 -7.82 6.81
C ILE A 98 20.98 -8.93 7.61
N GLY A 99 21.96 -9.63 7.04
CA GLY A 99 22.69 -10.73 7.68
C GLY A 99 21.73 -11.79 8.24
N THR A 100 21.79 -11.98 9.56
CA THR A 100 20.96 -12.94 10.30
C THR A 100 19.62 -12.38 10.79
N THR A 101 19.34 -11.09 10.59
CA THR A 101 18.06 -10.48 11.00
C THR A 101 16.89 -11.22 10.35
N ALA A 102 15.88 -11.54 11.15
CA ALA A 102 14.72 -12.30 10.67
C ALA A 102 13.97 -11.51 9.58
N LEU A 103 13.72 -12.14 8.44
CA LEU A 103 12.97 -11.55 7.33
C LEU A 103 11.59 -12.20 7.21
N GLY A 104 10.56 -11.37 7.22
CA GLY A 104 9.19 -11.68 6.86
C GLY A 104 8.77 -10.99 5.57
N ALA A 105 7.59 -11.36 5.07
CA ALA A 105 6.99 -10.72 3.92
C ALA A 105 5.46 -10.73 4.00
N HIS A 106 4.83 -9.68 3.48
CA HIS A 106 3.38 -9.51 3.48
C HIS A 106 2.87 -9.24 2.07
N PHE A 107 1.99 -10.11 1.57
CA PHE A 107 1.50 -10.03 0.18
C PHE A 107 -0.01 -9.82 0.12
N HIS A 108 -0.43 -8.74 -0.54
CA HIS A 108 -1.84 -8.57 -0.89
C HIS A 108 -2.18 -9.34 -2.17
N ASN A 109 -3.27 -10.11 -2.15
CA ASN A 109 -3.73 -10.85 -3.33
C ASN A 109 -4.64 -10.02 -4.26
N THR A 110 -4.40 -8.71 -4.39
CA THR A 110 -5.30 -7.80 -5.13
C THR A 110 -5.35 -8.10 -6.64
N ARG A 111 -4.29 -8.72 -7.19
CA ARG A 111 -4.17 -9.07 -8.63
C ARG A 111 -3.91 -10.57 -8.87
N GLY A 112 -4.19 -11.42 -7.89
CA GLY A 112 -4.08 -12.88 -8.04
C GLY A 112 -2.68 -13.47 -7.85
N ALA A 113 -1.64 -12.65 -7.73
CA ALA A 113 -0.26 -13.12 -7.56
C ALA A 113 0.16 -13.33 -6.09
N GLY A 114 -0.70 -13.04 -5.10
CA GLY A 114 -0.29 -12.98 -3.69
C GLY A 114 0.25 -14.31 -3.14
N LEU A 115 -0.41 -15.43 -3.46
CA LEU A 115 0.02 -16.76 -3.01
C LEU A 115 1.32 -17.20 -3.72
N ALA A 116 1.43 -16.96 -5.03
CA ALA A 116 2.63 -17.27 -5.78
C ALA A 116 3.85 -16.44 -5.29
N SER A 117 3.62 -15.17 -4.95
CA SER A 117 4.62 -14.30 -4.34
C SER A 117 5.02 -14.76 -2.95
N ALA A 118 4.07 -15.23 -2.14
CA ALA A 118 4.35 -15.81 -0.82
C ALA A 118 5.19 -17.09 -0.93
N TYR A 119 4.83 -17.99 -1.85
CA TYR A 119 5.61 -19.19 -2.14
C TYR A 119 7.05 -18.83 -2.56
N ALA A 120 7.20 -17.90 -3.51
CA ALA A 120 8.51 -17.45 -3.96
C ALA A 120 9.36 -16.84 -2.83
N ALA A 121 8.74 -16.10 -1.90
CA ALA A 121 9.43 -15.56 -0.73
C ALA A 121 9.97 -16.67 0.19
N VAL A 122 9.13 -17.67 0.49
CA VAL A 122 9.53 -18.83 1.31
C VAL A 122 10.65 -19.61 0.63
N THR A 123 10.55 -19.86 -0.67
CA THR A 123 11.62 -20.51 -1.45
C THR A 123 12.92 -19.70 -1.45
N ALA A 124 12.82 -18.37 -1.40
CA ALA A 124 13.97 -17.46 -1.24
C ALA A 124 14.45 -17.31 0.22
N GLY A 125 13.98 -18.17 1.13
CA GLY A 125 14.44 -18.28 2.52
C GLY A 125 13.68 -17.44 3.55
N VAL A 126 12.59 -16.76 3.18
CA VAL A 126 11.74 -16.02 4.14
C VAL A 126 11.04 -17.03 5.05
N SER A 127 11.36 -17.00 6.33
CA SER A 127 10.86 -17.95 7.34
C SER A 127 9.93 -17.30 8.37
N GLY A 128 9.72 -15.98 8.30
CA GLY A 128 8.95 -15.22 9.27
C GLY A 128 7.53 -14.88 8.84
N TRP A 129 6.53 -15.64 9.32
CA TRP A 129 5.12 -15.22 9.29
C TRP A 129 4.70 -14.83 10.71
N THR A 130 4.47 -13.54 10.98
CA THR A 130 3.87 -13.14 12.26
C THR A 130 2.34 -13.23 12.14
N PRO A 131 1.61 -13.82 13.11
CA PRO A 131 0.14 -13.83 13.11
C PRO A 131 -0.48 -12.41 13.04
N ARG A 132 0.29 -11.38 13.44
CA ARG A 132 -0.11 -9.96 13.41
C ARG A 132 0.02 -9.30 12.03
N SER A 133 0.84 -9.83 11.12
CA SER A 133 0.95 -9.32 9.75
C SER A 133 -0.37 -9.49 8.96
N ALA A 134 -1.17 -10.52 9.27
CA ALA A 134 -2.50 -10.74 8.69
C ALA A 134 -3.54 -9.65 9.06
N ALA A 135 -3.27 -8.80 10.05
CA ALA A 135 -4.22 -7.81 10.56
C ALA A 135 -4.11 -6.42 9.87
N TRP A 136 -3.20 -6.22 8.92
CA TRP A 136 -3.08 -4.95 8.19
C TRP A 136 -4.18 -4.78 7.14
N ARG A 137 -5.42 -4.49 7.59
CA ARG A 137 -6.40 -3.80 6.74
C ARG A 137 -6.05 -2.31 6.75
N LEU A 138 -5.21 -1.87 5.82
CA LEU A 138 -4.99 -0.43 5.65
C LEU A 138 -6.35 0.26 5.39
N PRO A 139 -6.76 1.26 6.20
CA PRO A 139 -7.95 2.07 5.93
C PRO A 139 -7.73 2.96 4.70
N VAL A 140 -6.51 3.00 4.17
CA VAL A 140 -6.20 3.44 2.81
C VAL A 140 -6.85 2.43 1.85
N ARG A 141 -8.17 2.51 1.73
CA ARG A 141 -8.78 2.39 0.42
C ARG A 141 -7.96 3.37 -0.41
N ALA A 142 -7.04 2.87 -1.24
CA ALA A 142 -6.72 3.56 -2.47
C ALA A 142 -8.10 3.86 -3.02
N ARG A 143 -8.55 5.11 -2.84
CA ARG A 143 -9.87 5.51 -3.28
C ARG A 143 -9.68 5.30 -4.76
N ARG A 144 -10.24 4.20 -5.26
CA ARG A 144 -10.59 4.10 -6.66
C ARG A 144 -11.55 5.28 -6.79
N HIS A 145 -11.01 6.46 -7.11
CA HIS A 145 -11.77 7.60 -7.59
C HIS A 145 -12.27 7.18 -8.96
N ARG A 146 -13.17 6.21 -8.93
CA ARG A 146 -13.93 5.67 -10.02
C ARG A 146 -15.25 6.41 -9.97
N GLN A 147 -15.17 7.71 -10.26
CA GLN A 147 -16.35 8.45 -10.64
C GLN A 147 -16.59 8.12 -12.11
N TYR A 148 -17.60 7.31 -12.36
CA TYR A 148 -18.02 6.93 -13.70
C TYR A 148 -19.27 7.69 -14.07
N CYS A 149 -19.27 8.27 -15.27
CA CYS A 149 -20.47 8.81 -15.88
C CYS A 149 -21.44 7.65 -16.15
N HIS A 150 -22.57 7.64 -15.44
CA HIS A 150 -23.68 6.72 -15.71
C HIS A 150 -24.86 7.54 -16.23
N ARG A 151 -24.95 7.73 -17.55
CA ARG A 151 -26.25 7.82 -18.18
C ARG A 151 -26.31 6.94 -19.43
N ARG A 152 -27.42 6.21 -19.49
CA ARG A 152 -27.88 5.33 -20.56
C ARG A 152 -28.12 6.19 -21.81
N SER A 153 -27.19 6.15 -22.76
CA SER A 153 -27.57 6.23 -24.17
C SER A 153 -27.82 4.80 -24.62
N GLY A 154 -28.91 4.56 -25.35
CA GLY A 154 -29.31 3.24 -25.86
C GLY A 154 -28.38 2.70 -26.95
N LEU A 155 -27.09 2.60 -26.65
CA LEU A 155 -26.06 2.02 -27.50
C LEU A 155 -25.27 0.96 -26.70
N PRO A 156 -24.73 -0.10 -27.35
CA PRO A 156 -24.06 -1.19 -26.66
C PRO A 156 -22.90 -0.67 -25.80
N ALA A 157 -22.76 -1.26 -24.61
CA ALA A 157 -21.83 -0.84 -23.58
C ALA A 157 -20.35 -1.11 -23.94
N HIS A 158 -19.83 -0.48 -24.99
CA HIS A 158 -18.39 -0.39 -25.20
C HIS A 158 -17.80 0.70 -24.32
N ARG A 159 -17.23 0.22 -23.21
CA ARG A 159 -16.49 0.90 -22.16
C ARG A 159 -15.55 1.99 -22.70
N GLN A 160 -15.97 3.25 -22.69
CA GLN A 160 -15.02 4.36 -22.72
C GLN A 160 -14.96 5.03 -21.34
N ARG A 161 -13.82 4.81 -20.66
CA ARG A 161 -13.55 5.27 -19.30
C ARG A 161 -12.89 6.65 -19.36
N HIS A 162 -13.65 7.72 -19.15
CA HIS A 162 -13.10 9.09 -19.14
C HIS A 162 -12.95 9.63 -17.71
N ARG A 163 -11.88 10.38 -17.45
CA ARG A 163 -11.61 11.04 -16.16
C ARG A 163 -12.60 12.20 -15.94
N CYS A 164 -13.04 12.36 -14.69
CA CYS A 164 -13.89 13.48 -14.27
C CYS A 164 -13.15 14.30 -13.22
N ARG A 165 -13.11 15.63 -13.39
CA ARG A 165 -12.51 16.58 -12.44
C ARG A 165 -13.59 17.43 -11.78
N ARG A 166 -13.31 17.84 -10.54
CA ARG A 166 -14.13 18.80 -9.79
C ARG A 166 -13.70 20.20 -10.21
N ARG A 167 -14.62 21.07 -10.62
CA ARG A 167 -14.29 22.48 -10.85
C ARG A 167 -14.13 23.20 -9.50
N PRO A 168 -13.08 24.02 -9.32
CA PRO A 168 -12.96 24.88 -8.14
C PRO A 168 -14.18 25.80 -8.01
N GLY A 169 -14.66 26.03 -6.78
CA GLY A 169 -15.69 27.02 -6.45
C GLY A 169 -17.17 26.64 -6.70
N ARG A 170 -17.49 25.56 -7.44
CA ARG A 170 -18.90 25.25 -7.80
C ARG A 170 -19.45 23.90 -7.32
N GLY A 171 -18.67 23.10 -6.59
CA GLY A 171 -19.13 21.83 -6.01
C GLY A 171 -19.50 20.70 -6.99
N HIS A 172 -19.67 20.99 -8.28
CA HIS A 172 -20.09 20.05 -9.33
C HIS A 172 -18.89 19.38 -10.04
N TRP A 173 -19.09 18.13 -10.46
CA TRP A 173 -18.11 17.36 -11.23
C TRP A 173 -18.47 17.40 -12.71
N ARG A 174 -17.47 17.49 -13.60
CA ARG A 174 -17.67 17.40 -15.05
C ARG A 174 -16.70 16.39 -15.67
N CYS A 175 -17.15 15.71 -16.71
CA CYS A 175 -16.32 14.86 -17.54
C CYS A 175 -15.34 15.73 -18.34
N GLU A 176 -14.05 15.40 -18.36
CA GLU A 176 -13.05 16.20 -19.09
C GLU A 176 -13.27 16.17 -20.61
N ARG A 177 -13.89 15.12 -21.14
CA ARG A 177 -14.04 14.93 -22.59
C ARG A 177 -15.33 15.53 -23.17
N CYS A 178 -16.45 15.40 -22.46
CA CYS A 178 -17.76 15.87 -22.96
C CYS A 178 -18.32 17.07 -22.18
N GLN A 179 -17.62 17.54 -21.15
CA GLN A 179 -18.03 18.64 -20.26
C GLN A 179 -19.39 18.47 -19.56
N ILE A 180 -20.06 17.31 -19.67
CA ILE A 180 -21.36 17.05 -19.05
C ILE A 180 -21.22 16.89 -17.51
N GLY A 181 -22.23 17.35 -16.78
CA GLY A 181 -22.34 17.25 -15.32
C GLY A 181 -22.39 15.80 -14.83
N CYS A 182 -21.47 15.45 -13.93
CA CYS A 182 -21.36 14.13 -13.32
C CYS A 182 -21.91 14.17 -11.89
N ARG A 183 -22.75 13.19 -11.54
CA ARG A 183 -23.24 13.04 -10.16
C ARG A 183 -22.33 12.07 -9.40
N PRO A 184 -21.89 12.39 -8.16
CA PRO A 184 -21.21 11.43 -7.33
C PRO A 184 -22.14 10.25 -7.04
N ARG A 185 -21.61 9.03 -7.11
CA ARG A 185 -22.36 7.84 -6.68
C ARG A 185 -22.63 7.99 -5.17
N PRO A 186 -23.88 7.87 -4.69
CA PRO A 186 -24.15 7.96 -3.27
C PRO A 186 -23.34 6.90 -2.52
N SER A 187 -22.86 7.25 -1.32
CA SER A 187 -22.16 6.29 -0.47
C SER A 187 -23.11 5.11 -0.15
N ARG A 188 -22.56 3.89 0.05
CA ARG A 188 -23.38 2.72 0.41
C ARG A 188 -24.28 2.98 1.64
N ARG A 189 -23.84 3.84 2.57
CA ARG A 189 -24.65 4.29 3.72
C ARG A 189 -25.87 5.14 3.33
N ALA A 190 -25.75 5.99 2.31
CA ALA A 190 -26.87 6.82 1.83
C ALA A 190 -27.89 6.01 1.01
N ALA A 191 -27.45 4.97 0.30
CA ALA A 191 -28.34 4.03 -0.40
C ALA A 191 -29.16 3.19 0.59
N ALA A 192 -28.52 2.63 1.62
CA ALA A 192 -29.18 1.82 2.65
C ALA A 192 -30.22 2.62 3.48
N ARG A 193 -30.00 3.93 3.70
CA ARG A 193 -30.98 4.80 4.37
C ARG A 193 -32.21 5.12 3.52
N ARG A 194 -32.12 5.02 2.19
CA ARG A 194 -33.26 5.24 1.29
C ARG A 194 -34.17 4.02 1.21
N ASP A 195 -33.62 2.80 1.27
CA ASP A 195 -34.43 1.57 1.28
C ASP A 195 -35.25 1.43 2.56
N ARG A 196 -34.71 1.81 3.73
CA ARG A 196 -35.45 1.80 5.01
C ARG A 196 -36.59 2.82 5.11
N LYS A 197 -36.67 3.80 4.19
CA LYS A 197 -37.77 4.78 4.15
C LYS A 197 -38.88 4.39 3.15
N ARG A 198 -38.75 3.22 2.50
CA ARG A 198 -39.69 2.69 1.51
C ARG A 198 -40.39 1.39 1.93
N THR A 199 -40.11 0.91 3.13
CA THR A 199 -40.80 -0.20 3.80
C THR A 199 -41.59 0.33 4.97
#